data_AF-A0A933ARW7-F1
#
_entry.id   AF-A0A933ARW7-F1
#
_cell.length_a   1.000
_cell.length_b   1.000
_cell.length_c   1.000
_cell.angle_alpha   90.00
_cell.angle_beta   90.00
_cell.angle_gamma   90.00
#
_symmetry.space_group_name_H-M   'P 1'
#
loop_
_entity.id
_entity.type
_entity.pdbx_description
1 polymer ?
#
loop_
_entity_poly.entity_id
_entity_poly.type
_entity_poly.pdbx_seq_one_letter_code
_entity_poly.pdbx_strand_id
1 'polypeptide(L)'
;MMTVKEKLHKLIDELPDSQLVEAERALDKLRKRGLSELPRILADALYDDEAETQEELDAVRKAREDLAAGRVMSHEEARRRLLPKA
;
A
#
# COMPACT_ATOMS: atom_id res chain seq x y z
N MET A 1 -1.42 -22.29 -10.88
CA MET A 1 -1.84 -21.48 -12.05
C MET A 1 -1.11 -20.15 -11.97
N MET A 2 -0.35 -19.75 -12.99
CA MET A 2 0.31 -18.43 -12.95
C MET A 2 -0.71 -17.30 -13.09
N THR A 3 -0.59 -16.30 -12.24
CA THR A 3 -1.36 -15.06 -12.25
C THR A 3 -0.97 -14.19 -13.45
N VAL A 4 -1.83 -13.24 -13.82
CA VAL A 4 -1.53 -12.29 -14.91
C VAL A 4 -0.27 -11.47 -14.61
N LYS A 5 -0.05 -11.10 -13.34
CA LYS A 5 1.13 -10.34 -12.91
C LYS A 5 2.44 -11.12 -13.09
N GLU A 6 2.45 -12.40 -12.70
CA GLU A 6 3.60 -13.28 -12.89
C GLU A 6 3.94 -13.47 -14.37
N LYS A 7 2.93 -13.60 -15.24
CA LYS A 7 3.13 -13.68 -16.69
C LYS A 7 3.73 -12.41 -17.27
N LEU A 8 3.33 -11.23 -16.77
CA LEU A 8 3.87 -9.95 -17.25
C LEU A 8 5.33 -9.75 -16.86
N HIS A 9 5.71 -10.09 -15.61
CA HIS A 9 7.11 -10.04 -15.19
C HIS A 9 7.99 -10.94 -16.07
N LYS A 10 7.56 -12.18 -16.29
CA LYS A 10 8.28 -13.12 -17.15
C LYS A 10 8.46 -12.59 -18.57
N LEU A 11 7.44 -11.95 -19.14
CA LEU A 11 7.52 -11.35 -20.47
C LEU A 11 8.52 -10.20 -20.52
N ILE A 12 8.63 -9.40 -19.47
CA ILE A 12 9.63 -8.33 -19.36
C ILE A 12 11.05 -8.92 -19.27
N ASP A 13 11.23 -9.98 -18.47
CA ASP A 13 12.53 -10.65 -18.31
C ASP A 13 13.03 -11.31 -19.60
N GLU A 14 12.11 -11.72 -20.49
CA GLU A 14 12.42 -12.36 -21.77
C GLU A 14 12.65 -11.37 -22.93
N LEU A 15 12.39 -10.07 -22.73
CA LEU A 15 12.60 -9.07 -23.78
C LEU A 15 14.10 -8.81 -24.01
N PRO A 16 14.52 -8.60 -25.27
CA PRO A 16 15.87 -8.13 -25.55
C PRO A 16 16.04 -6.69 -25.04
N ASP A 17 17.25 -6.36 -24.59
CA ASP A 17 17.60 -5.03 -24.04
C ASP A 17 17.18 -3.88 -24.97
N SER A 18 17.27 -4.08 -26.28
CA SER A 18 16.88 -3.10 -27.30
C SER A 18 15.39 -2.70 -27.25
N GLN A 19 14.54 -3.53 -26.66
CA GLN A 19 13.10 -3.31 -26.55
C GLN A 19 12.66 -2.83 -25.15
N LEU A 20 13.55 -2.83 -24.15
CA LEU A 20 13.21 -2.43 -22.78
C LEU A 20 12.71 -0.98 -22.70
N VAL A 21 13.31 -0.07 -23.47
CA VAL A 21 12.89 1.35 -23.50
C VAL A 21 11.47 1.51 -24.05
N GLU A 22 11.09 0.72 -25.05
CA GLU A 22 9.74 0.75 -25.61
C GLU A 22 8.72 0.13 -24.64
N ALA A 23 9.08 -1.00 -24.01
CA ALA A 23 8.27 -1.65 -22.99
C ALA A 23 8.03 -0.74 -21.78
N GLU A 24 9.08 -0.06 -21.27
CA GLU A 24 8.97 0.93 -20.20
C GLU A 24 7.97 2.03 -20.55
N ARG A 25 8.08 2.62 -21.74
CA ARG A 25 7.16 3.67 -22.21
C ARG A 25 5.72 3.18 -22.32
N ALA A 26 5.50 1.95 -22.78
CA ALA A 26 4.17 1.36 -22.88
C ALA A 26 3.56 1.13 -21.49
N LEU A 27 4.32 0.56 -20.55
CA LEU A 27 3.89 0.35 -19.18
C LEU A 27 3.65 1.66 -18.43
N ASP A 28 4.48 2.68 -18.65
CA ASP A 28 4.29 4.00 -18.06
C ASP A 28 3.01 4.69 -18.54
N LYS A 29 2.63 4.53 -19.81
CA LYS A 29 1.33 5.00 -20.31
C LYS A 29 0.16 4.30 -19.62
N LEU A 30 0.24 2.99 -19.42
CA LEU A 30 -0.79 2.23 -18.70
C LEU A 30 -0.87 2.67 -17.23
N ARG A 31 0.28 2.88 -16.59
CA ARG A 31 0.37 3.44 -15.23
C ARG A 31 -0.31 4.80 -15.15
N LYS A 32 0.07 5.74 -16.02
CA LYS A 32 -0.51 7.09 -16.06
C LYS A 32 -2.02 7.07 -16.31
N ARG A 33 -2.51 6.18 -17.17
CA ARG A 33 -3.95 5.98 -17.39
C ARG A 33 -4.65 5.44 -16.14
N GLY A 34 -4.05 4.50 -15.42
CA GLY A 34 -4.58 4.05 -14.14
C GLY A 34 -4.63 5.17 -13.09
N LEU A 35 -3.59 6.01 -13.06
CA LEU A 35 -3.51 7.17 -12.17
C LEU A 35 -4.47 8.30 -12.55
N SER A 36 -4.79 8.48 -13.84
CA SER A 36 -5.79 9.48 -14.27
C SER A 36 -7.21 9.11 -13.85
N GLU A 37 -7.48 7.83 -13.61
CA GLU A 37 -8.74 7.36 -13.04
C GLU A 37 -8.78 7.51 -11.51
N LEU A 38 -7.65 7.72 -10.82
CA LEU A 38 -7.62 7.86 -9.36
C LEU A 38 -8.55 8.96 -8.84
N PRO A 39 -8.58 10.18 -9.41
CA PRO A 39 -9.53 11.21 -8.95
C PRO A 39 -10.99 10.75 -9.05
N ARG A 40 -11.34 9.97 -10.08
CA ARG A 40 -12.69 9.41 -10.26
C ARG A 40 -12.97 8.30 -9.25
N ILE A 41 -12.01 7.40 -9.06
CA ILE A 41 -12.09 6.31 -8.07
C ILE A 41 -12.22 6.88 -6.65
N LEU A 42 -11.48 7.94 -6.31
CA LEU A 42 -11.55 8.59 -5.01
C LEU A 42 -12.83 9.40 -4.84
N ALA A 43 -13.38 9.99 -5.91
CA ALA A 43 -14.67 10.68 -5.86
C ALA A 43 -15.84 9.71 -5.63
N ASP A 44 -15.74 8.50 -6.18
CA ASP A 44 -16.74 7.43 -6.03
C ASP A 44 -16.46 6.51 -4.81
N ALA A 45 -15.33 6.71 -4.10
CA ALA A 45 -14.99 5.92 -2.94
C ALA A 45 -15.97 6.22 -1.80
N LEU A 46 -16.51 5.17 -1.20
CA LEU A 46 -17.31 5.31 0.02
C LEU A 46 -16.41 5.81 1.15
N TYR A 47 -16.94 6.74 1.94
CA TYR A 47 -16.30 7.09 3.20
C TYR A 47 -16.35 5.89 4.13
N ASP A 48 -15.32 5.76 4.97
CA ASP A 48 -15.35 4.82 6.08
C ASP A 48 -16.25 5.40 7.19
N ASP A 49 -17.55 5.18 7.03
CA ASP A 49 -18.61 5.61 7.93
C ASP A 49 -19.28 4.43 8.67
N GLU A 50 -18.66 3.25 8.58
CA GLU A 50 -19.09 2.06 9.31
C GLU A 50 -18.99 2.31 10.83
N ALA A 51 -19.97 1.81 11.58
CA ALA A 51 -19.91 1.92 13.03
C ALA A 51 -18.75 1.08 13.57
N GLU A 52 -17.90 1.69 14.41
CA GLU A 52 -16.82 0.96 15.09
C GLU A 52 -17.40 -0.25 15.85
N THR A 53 -16.74 -1.39 15.67
CA THR A 53 -17.02 -2.60 16.43
C THR A 53 -16.63 -2.42 17.89
N GLN A 54 -17.17 -3.27 18.78
CA GLN A 54 -16.80 -3.22 20.19
C GLN A 54 -15.31 -3.50 20.41
N GLU A 55 -14.71 -4.37 19.59
CA GLU A 55 -13.28 -4.67 19.65
C GLU A 55 -12.42 -3.44 19.31
N GLU A 56 -12.80 -2.68 18.29
CA GLU A 56 -12.12 -1.44 17.90
C GLU A 56 -12.24 -0.37 19.00
N LEU A 57 -13.44 -0.18 19.55
CA LEU A 57 -13.68 0.74 20.67
C LEU A 57 -12.80 0.39 21.89
N ASP A 58 -12.67 -0.90 22.20
CA ASP A 58 -11.83 -1.38 23.30
C ASP A 58 -10.34 -1.21 23.00
N ALA A 59 -9.91 -1.43 21.76
CA ALA A 59 -8.54 -1.16 21.33
C ALA A 59 -8.17 0.33 21.45
N VAL A 60 -9.07 1.23 21.04
CA VAL A 60 -8.89 2.68 21.19
C VAL A 60 -8.82 3.09 22.66
N ARG A 61 -9.70 2.53 23.50
CA ARG A 61 -9.69 2.79 24.95
C ARG A 61 -8.35 2.38 25.57
N LYS A 62 -7.89 1.17 25.28
CA LYS A 62 -6.60 0.66 25.75
C LYS A 62 -5.44 1.52 25.28
N ALA A 63 -5.44 1.95 24.01
CA ALA A 63 -4.41 2.84 23.47
C ALA A 63 -4.36 4.19 24.20
N ARG A 64 -5.51 4.76 24.56
CA ARG A 64 -5.60 6.00 25.36
C ARG A 64 -5.07 5.81 26.79
N GLU A 65 -5.37 4.68 27.42
CA GLU A 65 -4.83 4.33 28.74
C GLU A 65 -3.32 4.14 28.71
N ASP A 66 -2.79 3.47 27.69
CA ASP A 66 -1.36 3.30 27.47
C ASP A 66 -0.65 4.64 27.26
N LEU A 67 -1.25 5.54 26.47
CA LEU A 67 -0.75 6.90 26.29
C LEU A 67 -0.70 7.68 27.61
N ALA A 68 -1.78 7.65 28.38
CA ALA A 68 -1.84 8.35 29.68
C ALA A 68 -0.83 7.80 30.70
N ALA A 69 -0.57 6.50 30.65
CA ALA A 69 0.40 5.83 31.52
C ALA A 69 1.85 5.89 31.01
N GLY A 70 2.11 6.55 29.87
CA GLY A 70 3.44 6.62 29.26
C GLY A 70 3.93 5.28 28.70
N ARG A 71 3.04 4.29 28.50
CA ARG A 71 3.35 2.99 27.86
C ARG A 71 3.34 3.09 26.33
N VAL A 72 3.92 4.16 25.81
CA VAL A 72 4.04 4.44 24.38
C VAL A 72 5.49 4.71 24.02
N MET A 73 5.84 4.55 22.76
CA MET A 73 7.16 4.93 22.24
C MET A 73 7.00 5.79 20.99
N SER A 74 8.03 6.55 20.67
CA SER A 74 8.05 7.32 19.42
C SER A 74 8.00 6.38 18.22
N HIS A 75 7.42 6.86 17.12
CA HIS A 75 7.38 6.08 15.88
C HIS A 75 8.78 5.69 15.38
N GLU A 76 9.76 6.59 15.52
CA GLU A 76 11.16 6.32 15.15
C GLU A 76 11.77 5.17 15.96
N GLU A 77 11.47 5.14 17.27
CA GLU A 77 11.92 4.08 18.16
C GLU A 77 11.25 2.74 17.84
N ALA A 78 9.94 2.74 17.57
CA ALA A 78 9.22 1.56 17.12
C ALA A 78 9.82 1.00 15.83
N ARG A 79 10.10 1.85 14.83
CA ARG A 79 10.76 1.43 13.59
C ARG A 79 12.13 0.80 13.84
N ARG A 80 12.93 1.35 14.74
CA ARG A 80 14.26 0.82 15.07
C ARG A 80 14.20 -0.54 15.76
N ARG A 81 13.21 -0.76 16.63
CA ARG A 81 13.11 -1.96 17.48
C ARG A 81 12.33 -3.10 16.83
N LEU A 82 11.31 -2.78 16.03
CA LEU A 82 10.29 -3.74 15.59
C LEU A 82 10.37 -4.06 14.09
N LEU A 83 10.95 -3.18 13.26
CA LEU A 83 11.10 -3.48 11.84
C LEU A 83 12.43 -4.20 11.58
N PRO A 84 12.45 -5.19 10.67
CA PRO A 84 13.69 -5.80 10.21
C PRO A 84 14.64 -4.72 9.68
N LYS A 85 15.93 -4.83 10.01
CA LYS A 85 16.95 -4.04 9.32
C LYS A 85 16.98 -4.52 7.87
N ALA A 86 16.80 -3.59 6.93
CA ALA A 86 16.94 -3.84 5.51
C ALA A 86 18.36 -4.33 5.17
#